data_AF-A0AAD0HNC6-F1
#
_entry.id   AF-A0AAD0HNC6-F1
#
_cell.length_a   1.000
_cell.length_b   1.000
_cell.length_c   1.000
_cell.angle_alpha   90.00
_cell.angle_beta   90.00
_cell.angle_gamma   90.00
#
_symmetry.space_group_name_H-M   'P 1'
#
loop_
_entity.id
_entity.type
_entity.pdbx_description
1 polymer ?
#
loop_
_entity_poly.entity_id
_entity_poly.type
_entity_poly.pdbx_seq_one_letter_code
_entity_poly.pdbx_strand_id
1 'polypeptide(L)' 'MLWFKKKKKVDCSHKYSLVDYYYTYTPALDIEDIYEIRCDYCSCIRNVDEYTLNKLKDLKLMEV' A
#
# COMPACT_ATOMS: atom_id res chain seq x y z
N MET A 1 -21.65 -12.40 -20.94
CA MET A 1 -21.22 -11.04 -20.54
C MET A 1 -20.40 -11.16 -19.26
N LEU A 2 -19.07 -11.11 -19.36
CA LEU A 2 -18.18 -11.13 -18.19
C LEU A 2 -18.22 -9.76 -17.53
N TRP A 3 -18.92 -9.67 -16.40
CA TRP A 3 -18.94 -8.47 -15.57
C TRP A 3 -17.58 -8.27 -14.93
N PHE A 4 -16.77 -7.43 -15.55
CA PHE A 4 -15.58 -6.86 -14.93
C PHE A 4 -16.03 -6.03 -13.72
N LYS A 5 -16.00 -6.62 -12.52
CA LYS A 5 -16.03 -5.87 -11.27
C LYS A 5 -14.84 -4.92 -11.31
N LYS A 6 -15.09 -3.65 -11.65
CA LYS A 6 -14.14 -2.55 -11.48
C LYS A 6 -13.60 -2.67 -10.06
N LYS A 7 -12.32 -3.03 -9.92
CA LYS A 7 -11.60 -2.92 -8.65
C LYS A 7 -11.67 -1.44 -8.28
N LYS A 8 -12.62 -1.05 -7.43
CA LYS A 8 -12.61 0.29 -6.84
C LYS A 8 -11.26 0.40 -6.15
N LYS A 9 -10.40 1.30 -6.63
CA LYS A 9 -9.32 1.83 -5.80
C LYS A 9 -10.04 2.59 -4.69
N VAL A 10 -10.33 1.88 -3.61
CA VAL A 10 -10.93 2.47 -2.42
C VAL A 10 -9.75 3.04 -1.65
N ASP A 11 -9.42 4.30 -1.96
CA ASP A 11 -8.59 5.12 -1.11
C ASP A 11 -9.40 5.41 0.16
N CYS A 12 -9.32 4.54 1.16
CA CYS A 12 -9.94 4.78 2.45
C CYS A 12 -8.98 5.54 3.37
N SER A 13 -9.48 6.46 4.19
CA SER A 13 -8.65 7.20 5.16
C SER A 13 -8.56 6.50 6.52
N HIS A 14 -8.70 5.17 6.54
CA HIS A 14 -8.69 4.37 7.76
C HIS A 14 -7.26 4.05 8.22
N LYS A 15 -7.13 3.35 9.36
CA LYS A 15 -5.86 2.77 9.79
C LYS A 15 -5.41 1.64 8.87
N TYR A 16 -4.10 1.53 8.70
CA TYR A 16 -3.42 0.54 7.89
C TYR A 16 -2.40 -0.24 8.73
N SER A 17 -2.25 -1.52 8.43
CA SER A 17 -1.20 -2.39 8.96
C SER A 17 -0.27 -2.82 7.84
N LEU A 18 1.01 -2.98 8.16
CA LEU A 18 1.98 -3.56 7.25
C LEU A 18 1.70 -5.06 7.09
N VAL A 19 1.67 -5.54 5.85
CA VAL A 19 1.46 -6.96 5.53
C VAL A 19 2.76 -7.59 5.09
N ASP A 20 3.39 -7.00 4.07
CA ASP A 20 4.60 -7.54 3.45
C ASP A 20 5.49 -6.43 2.93
N TYR A 21 6.72 -6.79 2.59
CA TYR A 21 7.73 -5.90 2.02
C TYR A 21 8.52 -6.65 0.94
N TYR A 22 8.64 -6.02 -0.21
CA TYR A 22 9.44 -6.53 -1.31
C TYR A 22 10.10 -5.39 -2.08
N TYR A 23 11.21 -5.69 -2.75
CA TYR A 23 11.93 -4.73 -3.58
C TYR A 23 11.78 -5.10 -5.05
N THR A 24 11.72 -4.07 -5.91
CA THR A 24 11.73 -4.27 -7.36
C THR A 24 12.97 -3.66 -7.98
N TYR A 25 13.63 -4.43 -8.85
CA TYR A 25 14.74 -3.95 -9.65
C TYR A 25 14.22 -3.28 -10.92
N THR A 26 14.51 -2.00 -11.08
CA THR A 26 14.31 -1.32 -12.35
C THR A 26 15.59 -1.36 -13.18
N PRO A 27 15.49 -1.37 -14.52
CA PRO A 27 16.66 -1.35 -15.41
C PRO A 27 17.51 -0.07 -15.27
N ALA A 28 17.06 0.91 -14.50
CA ALA A 28 17.79 2.13 -14.16
C ALA A 28 18.77 1.99 -12.99
N LEU A 29 18.99 0.78 -12.45
CA LEU A 29 19.78 0.49 -11.23
C LEU A 29 19.20 1.06 -9.93
N ASP A 30 17.98 1.60 -9.97
CA ASP A 30 17.26 2.02 -8.77
C ASP A 30 16.53 0.83 -8.15
N ILE A 31 16.85 0.55 -6.88
CA ILE A 31 16.14 -0.39 -6.03
C ILE A 31 14.98 0.38 -5.40
N GLU A 32 13.75 0.02 -5.78
CA GLU A 32 12.56 0.59 -5.18
C GLU A 32 12.02 -0.35 -4.10
N ASP A 33 11.98 0.15 -2.87
CA ASP A 33 11.37 -0.50 -1.72
C ASP A 33 9.84 -0.33 -1.77
N ILE A 34 9.14 -1.45 -1.87
CA ILE A 34 7.68 -1.49 -1.96
C ILE A 34 7.13 -2.19 -0.71
N TYR A 35 6.26 -1.48 -0.02
CA TYR A 35 5.57 -1.97 1.17
C TYR A 35 4.12 -2.28 0.83
N GLU A 36 3.69 -3.49 1.14
CA GLU A 36 2.29 -3.89 1.03
C GLU A 36 1.59 -3.58 2.36
N ILE A 37 0.63 -2.67 2.31
CA ILE A 37 -0.17 -2.30 3.48
C ILE A 37 -1.64 -2.66 3.27
N ARG A 38 -2.29 -3.08 4.34
CA ARG A 38 -3.70 -3.45 4.36
C ARG A 38 -4.48 -2.58 5.31
N CYS A 39 -5.65 -2.13 4.89
CA CYS A 39 -6.60 -1.50 5.80
C CYS A 39 -7.35 -2.57 6.59
N ASP A 40 -7.34 -2.48 7.92
CA ASP A 40 -8.05 -3.43 8.78
C ASP A 40 -9.57 -3.36 8.60
N TYR A 41 -10.10 -2.16 8.36
CA TYR A 41 -11.54 -1.92 8.22
C TYR A 41 -12.08 -2.38 6.87
N CYS A 42 -11.39 -2.01 5.78
CA CYS A 42 -11.87 -2.27 4.42
C CYS A 42 -11.29 -3.56 3.81
N SER A 43 -10.30 -4.17 4.47
CA SER A 43 -9.49 -5.26 3.91
C SER A 43 -8.92 -4.93 2.52
N CYS A 44 -8.74 -3.64 2.21
CA CYS A 44 -8.09 -3.23 0.97
C CYS A 44 -6.59 -3.34 1.14
N ILE A 45 -5.92 -3.77 0.08
CA ILE A 45 -4.47 -3.97 0.01
C ILE A 45 -3.94 -2.96 -0.99
N ARG A 46 -2.86 -2.27 -0.62
CA ARG A 46 -2.17 -1.31 -1.49
C ARG A 46 -0.67 -1.40 -1.30
N ASN A 47 0.03 -1.20 -2.40
CA ASN A 47 1.47 -1.12 -2.42
C ASN A 47 1.86 0.35 -2.36
N VAL A 48 2.74 0.68 -1.43
CA VAL A 48 3.22 2.04 -1.19
C VAL A 48 4.74 2.04 -1.17
N ASP A 49 5.32 3.12 -1.68
CA ASP A 49 6.73 3.43 -1.54
C ASP A 49 7.08 3.84 -0.11
N GLU A 50 8.38 3.82 0.22
CA GLU A 50 8.89 4.21 1.53
C GLU A 50 8.44 5.61 1.96
N TYR A 51 8.44 6.57 1.03
CA TYR A 51 8.05 7.94 1.32
C TYR A 51 6.57 8.05 1.68
N THR A 52 5.70 7.37 0.95
CA THR A 52 4.26 7.28 1.28
C THR A 52 4.03 6.54 2.60
N LEU A 53 4.79 5.48 2.88
CA LEU A 53 4.73 4.75 4.16
C LEU A 53 5.08 5.66 5.34
N ASN A 54 6.16 6.43 5.23
CA ASN A 54 6.60 7.36 6.28
C ASN A 54 5.58 8.47 6.53
N LYS A 55 4.95 9.01 5.47
CA LYS A 55 3.81 9.93 5.64
C LYS A 55 2.64 9.32 6.41
N LEU A 56 2.33 8.05 6.18
CA LEU A 56 1.25 7.37 6.89
C LEU A 56 1.57 7.16 8.38
N LYS A 57 2.85 6.90 8.70
CA LYS A 57 3.33 6.86 10.09
C LYS A 57 3.21 8.23 10.76
N ASP A 58 3.62 9.32 10.09
CA ASP A 58 3.53 10.69 10.62
C ASP A 58 2.07 11.09 10.91
N LEU A 59 1.15 10.68 10.05
CA LEU A 59 -0.29 10.91 10.21
C LEU A 59 -0.95 10.01 11.27
N LYS A 60 -0.20 9.12 11.93
CA LYS A 60 -0.72 8.10 12.88
C LYS A 60 -1.78 7.19 12.26
N LEU A 61 -1.70 6.97 10.96
CA LEU A 61 -2.57 6.07 10.21
C LEU A 61 -1.98 4.66 10.07
N MET A 62 -0.77 4.42 10.59
CA MET A 62 -0.20 3.10 10.76
C MET A 62 0.04 2.79 12.23
N GLU A 63 -0.36 1.60 12.65
CA GLU A 63 0.13 0.97 13.89
C GLU A 63 1.35 0.11 13.50
N VAL A 64 2.48 0.41 14.13
CA VAL A 64 3.77 -0.29 13.96
C VAL A 64 3.83 -1.45 14.95
#